data_AF-A0A7C1D0E4-F1
#
_entry.id   AF-A0A7C1D0E4-F1
#
_cell.length_a   1.000
_cell.length_b   1.000
_cell.length_c   1.000
_cell.angle_alpha   90.00
_cell.angle_beta   90.00
_cell.angle_gamma   90.00
#
_symmetry.space_group_name_H-M   'P 1'
#
loop_
_entity.id
_entity.type
_entity.pdbx_description
1 polymer ?
#
loop_
_entity_poly.entity_id
_entity_poly.type
_entity_poly.pdbx_seq_one_letter_code
_entity_poly.pdbx_strand_id
1 'polypeptide(L)'
;MKSIFVIALMVLTAIGGSGCAASDQNIYSMEKDVTPQQHHEIIAKAHVHENASDSQEIADVKKCTLQLTLEECLDIAIKNNPNIAQRLWDTNTAQAEKDIAKGALWPEIYLEGGYEHDREDKLIQPRRPGAYETMLFTDDLVSGNIVLKMPIYTGGRLQNQVEAAELLTKSAQQQLAHSR
;
A
#
# COMPACT_ATOMS: atom_id res chain seq x y z
N MET A 1 3.25 51.37 -16.88
CA MET A 1 2.41 50.62 -15.91
C MET A 1 2.84 49.15 -15.95
N LYS A 2 3.88 48.78 -15.19
CA LYS A 2 4.60 47.49 -15.36
C LYS A 2 5.00 46.84 -14.02
N SER A 3 4.35 47.18 -12.90
CA SER A 3 4.83 46.77 -11.56
C SER A 3 3.76 46.25 -10.59
N ILE A 4 2.64 45.71 -11.07
CA ILE A 4 1.58 45.18 -10.18
C ILE A 4 1.45 43.65 -10.25
N PHE A 5 2.03 42.99 -11.26
CA PHE A 5 1.88 41.54 -11.47
C PHE A 5 2.85 40.64 -10.67
N VAL A 6 3.83 41.21 -9.97
CA VAL A 6 4.88 40.42 -9.30
C VAL A 6 4.47 39.93 -7.90
N ILE A 7 3.46 40.54 -7.28
CA ILE A 7 3.09 40.21 -5.89
C ILE A 7 2.12 39.01 -5.81
N ALA A 8 1.36 38.71 -6.88
CA ALA A 8 0.45 37.57 -6.87
C ALA A 8 1.15 36.21 -7.09
N LEU A 9 2.38 36.19 -7.62
CA LEU A 9 3.12 34.96 -7.87
C LEU A 9 3.87 34.44 -6.63
N MET A 10 4.04 35.25 -5.57
CA MET A 10 4.74 34.84 -4.34
C MET A 10 3.85 34.34 -3.21
N VAL A 11 2.52 34.41 -3.33
CA VAL A 11 1.60 33.87 -2.32
C VAL A 11 1.20 32.41 -2.63
N LEU A 12 1.35 31.97 -3.89
CA LEU A 12 1.07 30.59 -4.29
C LEU A 12 2.23 29.60 -4.02
N THR A 13 3.36 30.08 -3.51
CA THR A 13 4.49 29.23 -3.07
C THR A 13 4.38 28.76 -1.62
N ALA A 14 3.29 29.07 -0.92
CA ALA A 14 3.07 28.69 0.49
C ALA A 14 1.87 27.74 0.72
N ILE A 15 1.23 27.26 -0.34
CA ILE A 15 0.40 26.06 -0.23
C ILE A 15 1.36 24.91 -0.49
N GLY A 16 1.89 24.37 0.62
CA GLY A 16 2.76 23.21 0.61
C GLY A 16 2.18 22.16 -0.32
N GLY A 17 2.99 21.76 -1.30
CA GLY A 17 2.71 20.61 -2.12
C GLY A 17 2.70 19.35 -1.25
N SER A 18 1.59 19.10 -0.55
CA SER A 18 1.09 17.75 -0.40
C SER A 18 0.46 17.38 -1.74
N GLY A 19 1.34 17.22 -2.74
CA GLY A 19 1.02 16.45 -3.91
C GLY A 19 0.53 15.09 -3.44
N CYS A 20 -0.39 14.52 -4.19
CA CYS A 20 -0.64 13.10 -4.16
C CYS A 20 0.69 12.41 -4.47
N ALA A 21 1.48 12.13 -3.43
CA ALA A 21 2.42 11.03 -3.46
C ALA A 21 1.52 9.81 -3.59
N ALA A 22 1.49 9.29 -4.82
CA ALA A 22 1.09 7.93 -5.10
C ALA A 22 1.55 7.02 -3.96
N SER A 23 0.70 6.07 -3.58
CA SER A 23 0.98 5.05 -2.60
C SER A 23 2.36 4.42 -2.85
N ASP A 24 3.38 4.95 -2.18
CA ASP A 24 4.66 4.27 -2.03
C ASP A 24 4.47 3.35 -0.82
N GLN A 25 3.57 2.37 -0.97
CA GLN A 25 3.54 1.19 -0.11
C GLN A 25 4.70 0.28 -0.54
N ASN A 26 5.91 0.80 -0.49
CA ASN A 26 7.09 -0.03 -0.50
C ASN A 26 7.29 -0.57 0.91
N ILE A 27 6.45 -1.55 1.28
CA ILE A 27 6.59 -2.34 2.52
C ILE A 27 7.88 -3.19 2.48
N TYR A 28 8.62 -3.19 1.37
CA TYR A 28 9.88 -3.90 1.20
C TYR A 28 11.14 -3.05 1.37
N SER A 29 11.06 -1.72 1.47
CA SER A 29 12.23 -0.85 1.67
C SER A 29 12.45 -0.48 3.13
N MET A 30 12.46 -1.47 4.02
CA MET A 30 13.29 -1.40 5.21
C MET A 30 14.63 -2.05 4.86
N GLU A 31 15.56 -1.24 4.38
CA GLU A 31 16.98 -1.61 4.27
C GLU A 31 17.54 -1.78 5.69
N LYS A 32 17.35 -2.98 6.23
CA LYS A 32 18.32 -3.55 7.16
C LYS A 32 19.37 -4.21 6.29
N ASP A 33 20.61 -3.79 6.46
CA ASP A 33 21.79 -4.45 5.91
C ASP A 33 21.78 -5.94 6.29
N VAL A 34 21.16 -6.75 5.44
CA VAL A 34 21.33 -8.20 5.43
C VAL A 34 22.35 -8.47 4.34
N THR A 35 23.59 -8.64 4.76
CA THR A 35 24.65 -9.15 3.92
C THR A 35 24.18 -10.44 3.23
N PRO A 36 24.20 -10.51 1.89
CA PRO A 36 23.69 -11.66 1.17
C PRO A 36 24.70 -12.80 1.28
N GLN A 37 24.42 -13.79 2.12
CA GLN A 37 25.08 -15.08 2.02
C GLN A 37 24.31 -15.94 1.00
N GLN A 38 24.99 -16.19 -0.11
CA GLN A 38 24.53 -16.95 -1.26
C GLN A 38 24.08 -18.37 -0.84
N HIS A 39 22.79 -18.64 -0.92
CA HIS A 39 22.22 -19.98 -0.74
C HIS A 39 21.47 -20.45 -2.00
N HIS A 40 22.03 -20.20 -3.20
CA HIS A 40 21.44 -20.66 -4.46
C HIS A 40 22.10 -21.91 -5.07
N GLU A 41 22.64 -22.82 -4.27
CA GLU A 41 23.24 -24.05 -4.84
C GLU A 41 22.82 -25.36 -4.16
N ILE A 42 21.68 -25.39 -3.44
CA ILE A 42 21.26 -26.63 -2.75
C ILE A 42 19.95 -27.25 -3.28
N ILE A 43 19.20 -26.57 -4.15
CA ILE A 43 17.92 -27.15 -4.66
C ILE A 43 18.10 -28.03 -5.91
N ALA A 44 19.30 -28.09 -6.53
CA ALA A 44 19.50 -28.79 -7.79
C ALA A 44 19.99 -30.27 -7.70
N LYS A 45 19.99 -30.90 -6.51
CA LYS A 45 20.33 -32.33 -6.39
C LYS A 45 19.39 -33.10 -5.47
N ALA A 46 18.09 -33.06 -5.79
CA ALA A 46 17.15 -34.09 -5.36
C ALA A 46 16.91 -35.07 -6.52
N HIS A 47 17.94 -35.83 -6.90
CA HIS A 47 17.79 -37.02 -7.73
C HIS A 47 18.19 -38.25 -6.93
N VAL A 48 17.15 -39.04 -6.63
CA VAL A 48 17.08 -40.47 -6.33
C VAL A 48 18.40 -41.25 -6.50
N HIS A 49 18.89 -41.82 -5.41
CA HIS A 49 19.66 -43.08 -5.32
C HIS A 49 19.40 -43.65 -3.91
N GLU A 50 18.40 -44.52 -3.71
CA GLU A 50 18.50 -45.99 -3.79
C GLU A 50 19.76 -46.58 -3.11
N ASN A 51 19.52 -47.18 -1.94
CA ASN A 51 20.29 -48.19 -1.20
C ASN A 51 21.78 -48.40 -1.54
N ALA A 52 22.66 -48.14 -0.56
CA ALA A 52 23.56 -49.13 0.06
C ALA A 52 24.88 -48.51 0.56
N SER A 53 25.26 -48.96 1.76
CA SER A 53 26.60 -48.98 2.37
C SER A 53 27.25 -47.69 2.84
N ASP A 54 27.97 -47.89 3.94
CA ASP A 54 29.10 -47.11 4.43
C ASP A 54 28.78 -45.84 5.23
N SER A 55 28.46 -46.11 6.49
CA SER A 55 29.15 -45.50 7.63
C SER A 55 30.47 -44.84 7.27
N GLN A 56 30.50 -43.49 7.22
CA GLN A 56 31.58 -42.61 7.73
C GLN A 56 31.47 -41.16 7.23
N GLU A 57 30.37 -40.42 7.44
CA GLU A 57 30.41 -38.94 7.41
C GLU A 57 29.37 -38.33 8.38
N ILE A 58 29.57 -38.53 9.68
CA ILE A 58 28.93 -37.72 10.74
C ILE A 58 30.01 -36.86 11.41
N ALA A 59 30.82 -36.18 10.61
CA ALA A 59 31.98 -35.42 11.08
C ALA A 59 31.89 -33.90 10.88
N ASP A 60 30.72 -33.36 10.51
CA ASP A 60 30.48 -31.92 10.60
C ASP A 60 29.07 -31.55 11.08
N VAL A 61 28.57 -32.32 12.06
CA VAL A 61 27.62 -31.74 13.01
C VAL A 61 28.42 -30.78 13.87
N LYS A 62 28.64 -29.57 13.33
CA LYS A 62 29.24 -28.44 14.03
C LYS A 62 28.57 -28.36 15.39
N LYS A 63 29.33 -28.80 16.39
CA LYS A 63 28.92 -28.98 17.77
C LYS A 63 28.25 -27.67 18.22
N CYS A 64 26.93 -27.68 18.38
CA CYS A 64 26.21 -26.58 19.01
C CYS A 64 26.65 -26.52 20.47
N THR A 65 27.78 -25.88 20.72
CA THR A 65 28.34 -25.62 22.05
C THR A 65 27.88 -24.27 22.58
N LEU A 66 26.67 -23.82 22.20
CA LEU A 66 25.95 -22.84 23.01
C LEU A 66 25.09 -23.65 23.98
N GLN A 67 25.53 -23.74 25.24
CA GLN A 67 24.66 -24.16 26.33
C GLN A 67 23.68 -23.01 26.58
N LEU A 68 22.64 -22.92 25.75
CA LEU A 68 21.54 -21.98 25.95
C LEU A 68 20.63 -22.54 27.04
N THR A 69 20.19 -21.68 27.96
CA THR A 69 19.13 -22.05 28.88
C THR A 69 17.81 -22.25 28.10
N LEU A 70 16.85 -22.94 28.72
CA LEU A 70 15.53 -23.11 28.11
C LEU A 70 14.87 -21.76 27.80
N GLU A 71 15.02 -20.78 28.70
CA GLU A 71 14.53 -19.42 28.45
C GLU A 71 15.20 -18.78 27.23
N GLU A 72 16.52 -18.91 27.08
CA GLU A 72 17.24 -18.31 25.94
C GLU A 72 16.82 -18.97 24.61
N CYS A 73 16.61 -20.28 24.59
CA CYS A 73 16.08 -20.98 23.42
C CYS A 73 14.67 -20.50 23.05
N LEU A 74 13.81 -20.31 24.04
CA LEU A 74 12.43 -19.84 23.83
C LEU A 74 12.40 -18.40 23.31
N ASP A 75 13.23 -17.51 23.88
CA ASP A 75 13.33 -16.12 23.45
C ASP A 75 13.80 -16.00 22.00
N ILE A 76 14.80 -16.78 21.61
CA ILE A 76 15.31 -16.81 20.24
C ILE A 76 14.25 -17.38 19.30
N ALA A 77 13.53 -18.44 19.72
CA ALA A 77 12.46 -19.04 18.93
C ALA A 77 11.33 -18.05 18.69
N ILE A 78 10.83 -17.35 19.72
CA ILE A 78 9.75 -16.36 19.57
C ILE A 78 10.20 -15.18 18.70
N LYS A 79 11.42 -14.67 18.89
CA LYS A 79 11.96 -13.54 18.11
C LYS A 79 12.13 -13.87 16.62
N ASN A 80 12.48 -15.11 16.30
CA ASN A 80 12.78 -15.52 14.92
C ASN A 80 11.69 -16.39 14.27
N ASN A 81 10.52 -16.58 14.91
CA ASN A 81 9.46 -17.40 14.34
C ASN A 81 8.73 -16.66 13.22
N PRO A 82 8.82 -17.12 11.96
CA PRO A 82 8.12 -16.48 10.84
C PRO A 82 6.60 -16.54 10.98
N ASN A 83 6.03 -17.56 11.63
CA ASN A 83 4.59 -17.65 11.84
C ASN A 83 4.09 -16.54 12.77
N ILE A 84 4.82 -16.21 13.83
CA ILE A 84 4.43 -15.12 14.75
C ILE A 84 4.51 -13.77 14.02
N ALA A 85 5.55 -13.57 13.22
CA ALA A 85 5.67 -12.38 12.38
C ALA A 85 4.48 -12.26 11.41
N GLN A 86 4.11 -13.35 10.72
CA GLN A 86 2.95 -13.38 9.83
C GLN A 86 1.65 -13.01 10.56
N ARG A 87 1.39 -13.61 11.73
CA ARG A 87 0.20 -13.27 12.53
C ARG A 87 0.17 -11.80 12.96
N LEU A 88 1.32 -11.20 13.24
CA LEU A 88 1.39 -9.77 13.54
C LEU A 88 0.99 -8.93 12.33
N TRP A 89 1.47 -9.28 11.13
CA TRP A 89 1.07 -8.61 9.89
C TRP A 89 -0.42 -8.80 9.58
N ASP A 90 -0.98 -9.98 9.85
CA ASP A 90 -2.42 -10.25 9.72
C ASP A 90 -3.23 -9.29 10.62
N THR A 91 -2.79 -9.09 11.88
CA THR A 91 -3.45 -8.16 12.81
C THR A 91 -3.36 -6.70 12.35
N ASN A 92 -2.21 -6.29 11.83
CA ASN A 92 -2.01 -4.93 11.33
C ASN A 92 -2.86 -4.67 10.08
N THR A 93 -2.97 -5.66 9.19
CA THR A 93 -3.81 -5.59 8.00
C THR A 93 -5.28 -5.47 8.39
N ALA A 94 -5.76 -6.31 9.30
CA ALA A 94 -7.15 -6.25 9.78
C ALA A 94 -7.48 -4.92 10.49
N GLN A 95 -6.49 -4.27 11.11
CA GLN A 95 -6.65 -2.93 11.70
C GLN A 95 -6.72 -1.85 10.60
N ALA A 96 -5.86 -1.91 9.58
CA ALA A 96 -5.90 -0.98 8.46
C ALA A 96 -7.22 -1.09 7.67
N GLU A 97 -7.74 -2.30 7.46
CA GLU A 97 -9.04 -2.53 6.82
C GLU A 97 -10.21 -1.91 7.60
N LYS A 98 -10.17 -2.02 8.93
CA LYS A 98 -11.13 -1.34 9.81
C LYS A 98 -11.06 0.17 9.65
N ASP A 99 -9.86 0.74 9.57
CA ASP A 99 -9.69 2.18 9.42
C ASP A 99 -10.14 2.66 8.03
N ILE A 100 -9.92 1.87 6.98
CA ILE A 100 -10.49 2.10 5.63
C ILE A 100 -12.02 2.06 5.67
N ALA A 101 -12.62 1.06 6.31
CA ALA A 101 -14.07 0.95 6.44
C ALA A 101 -14.66 2.16 7.19
N LYS A 102 -13.98 2.65 8.22
CA LYS A 102 -14.35 3.89 8.93
C LYS A 102 -14.18 5.12 8.05
N GLY A 103 -13.12 5.17 7.25
CA GLY A 103 -12.87 6.22 6.26
C GLY A 103 -14.02 6.38 5.26
N ALA A 104 -14.63 5.27 4.83
CA ALA A 104 -15.74 5.28 3.89
C ALA A 104 -17.03 5.95 4.41
N LEU A 105 -17.13 6.23 5.71
CA LEU A 105 -18.23 7.02 6.31
C LEU A 105 -18.03 8.53 6.12
N TRP A 106 -16.81 8.96 5.82
CA TRP A 106 -16.45 10.37 5.65
C TRP A 106 -16.61 10.79 4.18
N PRO A 107 -16.77 12.10 3.93
CA PRO A 107 -16.74 12.61 2.56
C PRO A 107 -15.36 12.40 1.93
N GLU A 108 -15.35 11.96 0.68
CA GLU A 108 -14.18 11.88 -0.17
C GLU A 108 -14.01 13.22 -0.90
N ILE A 109 -12.81 13.81 -0.79
CA ILE A 109 -12.46 15.03 -1.53
C ILE A 109 -11.29 14.67 -2.44
N TYR A 110 -11.46 14.89 -3.75
CA TYR A 110 -10.45 14.60 -4.75
C TYR A 110 -10.27 15.77 -5.70
N LEU A 111 -9.03 15.96 -6.14
CA LEU A 111 -8.65 16.94 -7.13
C LEU A 111 -8.44 16.21 -8.46
N GLU A 112 -9.22 16.58 -9.47
CA GLU A 112 -9.09 16.03 -10.81
C GLU A 112 -8.52 17.11 -11.73
N GLY A 113 -7.47 16.79 -12.46
CA GLY A 113 -6.90 17.65 -13.48
C GLY A 113 -6.68 16.86 -14.75
N GLY A 114 -6.91 17.49 -15.89
CA GLY A 114 -6.77 16.83 -17.19
C GLY A 114 -6.32 17.79 -18.27
N TYR A 115 -5.55 17.26 -19.21
CA TYR A 115 -5.24 17.93 -20.47
C TYR A 115 -5.65 17.01 -21.61
N GLU A 116 -6.51 17.51 -22.47
CA GLU A 116 -7.02 16.82 -23.65
C GLU A 116 -6.65 17.63 -24.89
N HIS A 117 -6.09 16.96 -25.89
CA HIS A 117 -5.76 17.56 -27.19
C HIS A 117 -6.53 16.83 -28.27
N ASP A 118 -7.43 17.53 -28.95
CA ASP A 118 -8.19 16.99 -30.07
C ASP A 118 -7.43 17.23 -31.38
N ARG A 119 -7.38 16.25 -32.27
CA ARG A 119 -6.72 16.35 -33.58
C ARG A 119 -7.71 16.38 -34.74
N GLU A 120 -8.99 16.19 -34.45
CA GLU A 120 -10.04 16.11 -35.46
C GLU A 120 -10.90 17.38 -35.43
N ASP A 121 -11.21 17.91 -36.61
CA ASP A 121 -12.18 18.97 -36.74
C ASP A 121 -13.56 18.45 -36.29
N LYS A 122 -14.00 18.84 -35.10
CA LYS A 122 -15.31 18.45 -34.57
C LYS A 122 -16.40 18.89 -35.57
N LEU A 123 -17.09 17.92 -36.18
CA LEU A 123 -18.17 18.16 -37.16
C LEU A 123 -19.32 19.01 -36.60
N ILE A 124 -19.50 19.01 -35.29
CA ILE A 124 -20.49 19.81 -34.57
C ILE A 124 -19.74 20.74 -33.62
N GLN A 125 -19.81 22.05 -33.89
CA GLN A 125 -19.24 23.06 -33.01
C GLN A 125 -20.17 23.32 -31.81
N PRO A 126 -19.71 23.17 -30.56
CA PRO A 126 -20.47 23.57 -29.38
C PRO A 126 -20.94 25.03 -29.47
N ARG A 127 -22.25 25.24 -29.33
CA ARG A 127 -22.88 26.56 -29.33
C ARG A 127 -23.16 26.97 -27.88
N ARG A 128 -22.77 28.19 -27.47
CA ARG A 128 -23.23 28.75 -26.19
C ARG A 128 -24.77 28.86 -26.22
N PRO A 129 -25.48 28.45 -25.15
CA PRO A 129 -26.91 28.72 -25.06
C PRO A 129 -27.16 30.23 -25.18
N GLY A 130 -27.84 30.65 -26.26
CA GLY A 130 -28.28 32.04 -26.46
C GLY A 130 -27.42 32.96 -27.34
N ALA A 131 -26.28 32.53 -27.87
CA ALA A 131 -25.49 33.33 -28.82
C ALA A 131 -25.49 32.71 -30.23
N TYR A 132 -25.66 33.56 -31.27
CA TYR A 132 -25.57 33.17 -32.68
C TYR A 132 -24.13 33.05 -33.20
N GLU A 133 -23.14 33.30 -32.34
CA GLU A 133 -21.73 33.25 -32.69
C GLU A 133 -21.15 31.86 -32.41
N THR A 134 -20.47 31.30 -33.41
CA THR A 134 -19.63 30.10 -33.27
C THR A 134 -18.35 30.49 -32.56
N MET A 135 -18.04 29.83 -31.45
CA MET A 135 -16.75 30.00 -30.78
C MET A 135 -15.65 29.35 -31.61
N LEU A 136 -14.50 30.01 -31.71
CA LEU A 136 -13.27 29.35 -32.16
C LEU A 136 -12.84 28.39 -31.04
N PHE A 137 -12.77 27.10 -31.36
CA PHE A 137 -12.17 26.11 -30.48
C PHE A 137 -10.66 26.30 -30.45
N THR A 138 -10.07 26.04 -29.28
CA THR A 138 -8.69 25.65 -29.19
C THR A 138 -8.69 24.13 -29.09
N ASP A 139 -7.75 23.47 -29.75
CA ASP A 139 -7.65 22.00 -29.75
C ASP A 139 -7.21 21.44 -28.38
N ASP A 140 -6.73 22.34 -27.51
CA ASP A 140 -6.18 22.09 -26.19
C ASP A 140 -7.16 22.41 -25.06
N LEU A 141 -7.74 21.39 -24.44
CA LEU A 141 -8.58 21.54 -23.26
C LEU A 141 -7.78 21.23 -21.99
N VAL A 142 -7.57 22.25 -21.15
CA VAL A 142 -7.06 22.07 -19.78
C VAL A 142 -8.23 22.17 -18.81
N SER A 143 -8.38 21.18 -17.93
CA SER A 143 -9.43 21.12 -16.92
C SER A 143 -8.84 20.88 -15.53
N GLY A 144 -9.49 21.47 -14.53
CA GLY A 144 -9.16 21.30 -13.11
C GLY A 144 -10.42 21.41 -12.27
N ASN A 145 -10.77 20.33 -11.57
CA ASN A 145 -12.00 20.19 -10.79
C ASN A 145 -11.65 19.74 -9.36
N ILE A 146 -12.32 20.33 -8.37
CA ILE A 146 -12.33 19.80 -7.00
C ILE A 146 -13.68 19.12 -6.82
N VAL A 147 -13.66 17.83 -6.52
CA VAL A 147 -14.87 17.03 -6.41
C VAL A 147 -15.01 16.53 -4.98
N LEU A 148 -16.21 16.74 -4.42
CA LEU A 148 -16.60 16.27 -3.10
C LEU A 148 -17.71 15.23 -3.27
N LYS A 149 -17.47 14.03 -2.75
CA LYS A 149 -18.41 12.91 -2.80
C LYS A 149 -18.74 12.47 -1.38
N MET A 150 -20.03 12.56 -1.02
CA MET A 150 -20.50 12.21 0.33
C MET A 150 -21.70 11.26 0.25
N PRO A 151 -21.60 10.05 0.83
CA PRO A 151 -22.74 9.16 0.92
C PRO A 151 -23.73 9.65 2.00
N ILE A 152 -24.85 10.25 1.60
CA ILE A 152 -25.88 10.73 2.55
C ILE A 152 -26.60 9.58 3.27
N TYR A 153 -26.87 8.48 2.56
CA TYR A 153 -27.50 7.30 3.13
C TYR A 153 -27.22 6.07 2.27
N THR A 154 -26.70 5.01 2.88
CA THR A 154 -26.35 3.76 2.18
C THR A 154 -27.18 2.56 2.65
N GLY A 155 -28.33 2.80 3.29
CA GLY A 155 -29.20 1.70 3.77
C GLY A 155 -28.56 0.85 4.87
N GLY A 156 -27.64 1.42 5.65
CA GLY A 156 -26.89 0.69 6.69
C GLY A 156 -25.67 -0.10 6.19
N ARG A 157 -25.42 -0.16 4.87
CA ARG A 157 -24.30 -0.90 4.29
C ARG A 157 -22.94 -0.50 4.90
N LEU A 158 -22.66 0.80 4.99
CA LEU A 158 -21.37 1.28 5.51
C LEU A 158 -21.21 1.00 7.01
N GLN A 159 -22.30 1.08 7.78
CA GLN A 159 -22.26 0.78 9.22
C GLN A 159 -21.96 -0.71 9.45
N ASN A 160 -22.65 -1.59 8.73
CA ASN A 160 -22.42 -3.04 8.80
C ASN A 160 -21.02 -3.42 8.31
N GLN A 161 -20.46 -2.69 7.35
CA GLN A 161 -19.10 -2.91 6.87
C GLN A 161 -18.06 -2.57 7.94
N VAL A 162 -18.26 -1.48 8.70
CA VAL A 162 -17.39 -1.14 9.84
C VAL A 162 -17.52 -2.19 10.93
N GLU A 163 -18.74 -2.62 11.27
CA GLU A 163 -18.96 -3.65 12.29
C GLU A 163 -18.30 -4.98 11.91
N ALA A 164 -18.46 -5.42 10.65
CA ALA A 164 -17.79 -6.60 10.13
C ALA A 164 -16.25 -6.49 10.24
N ALA A 165 -15.68 -5.35 9.84
CA ALA A 165 -14.25 -5.12 9.96
C ALA A 165 -13.77 -5.15 11.41
N GLU A 166 -14.54 -4.62 12.36
CA GLU A 166 -14.21 -4.68 13.78
C GLU A 166 -14.20 -6.11 14.34
N LEU A 167 -15.14 -6.96 13.91
CA LEU A 167 -15.16 -8.38 14.28
C LEU A 167 -13.95 -9.12 13.69
N LEU A 168 -13.57 -8.82 12.45
CA LEU A 168 -12.38 -9.38 11.82
C LEU A 168 -11.11 -8.99 12.56
N THR A 169 -10.94 -7.71 12.94
CA THR A 169 -9.79 -7.27 13.75
C THR A 169 -9.71 -8.04 15.08
N LYS A 170 -10.83 -8.22 15.79
CA LYS A 170 -10.86 -9.00 17.04
C LYS A 170 -10.45 -10.45 16.82
N SER A 171 -10.92 -11.07 15.74
CA SER A 171 -10.56 -12.46 15.42
C SER A 171 -9.07 -12.63 15.13
N ALA A 172 -8.46 -11.70 14.38
CA ALA A 172 -7.04 -11.72 14.08
C ALA A 172 -6.20 -11.57 15.36
N GLN A 173 -6.62 -10.68 16.28
CA GLN A 173 -5.95 -10.50 17.58
C GLN A 173 -6.02 -11.76 18.44
N GLN A 174 -7.15 -12.47 18.44
CA GLN A 174 -7.30 -13.73 19.16
C GLN A 174 -6.40 -14.84 18.59
N GLN A 175 -6.26 -14.92 17.25
CA GLN A 175 -5.36 -15.87 16.61
C GLN A 175 -3.89 -15.63 16.99
N LEU A 176 -3.47 -14.36 17.09
CA LEU A 176 -2.14 -14.01 17.60
C LEU A 176 -1.97 -14.44 19.07
N ALA A 177 -2.98 -14.20 19.91
CA ALA A 177 -2.94 -14.57 21.33
C ALA A 177 -2.83 -16.08 21.55
N HIS A 178 -3.47 -16.90 20.71
CA HIS A 178 -3.37 -18.35 20.77
C HIS A 178 -2.02 -18.89 20.24
N SER A 179 -1.28 -18.11 19.46
CA SER A 179 0.02 -18.55 18.90
C SER A 179 1.23 -18.36 19.84
N ARG A 180 0.99 -17.85 21.05
CA ARG A 180 1.97 -17.69 22.13
C ARG A 180 1.80 -18.80 23.16
#